data_AF-A0A956JU50-F1
#
_entry.id   AF-A0A956JU50-F1
#
_cell.length_a   1.000
_cell.length_b   1.000
_cell.length_c   1.000
_cell.angle_alpha   90.00
_cell.angle_beta   90.00
_cell.angle_gamma   90.00
#
_symmetry.space_group_name_H-M   'P 1'
#
loop_
_entity.id
_entity.type
_entity.pdbx_description
1 polymer ?
#
loop_
_entity_poly.entity_id
_entity_poly.type
_entity_poly.pdbx_seq_one_letter_code
_entity_poly.pdbx_strand_id
1 'polypeptide(L)'
;MSEKPSADERLRRLEAELDADLLDADATSAREVDDELRAGGADPAEVRARSATFMQELLAQRSPEWRQTARARLERMRQAVTRASERIKRTRDEMIRYLERAQGDPVLQAPVVAAFRGRTPEDFSDDELAEIVDEVQGLKRLKRLEDEGEGE
;
A
#
# COMPACT_ATOMS: atom_id res chain seq x y z
N MET A 1 -30.12 -1.69 19.02
CA MET A 1 -29.70 -0.49 18.27
C MET A 1 -28.48 -0.90 17.48
N SER A 2 -28.55 -0.98 16.15
CA SER A 2 -27.37 -1.33 15.35
C SER A 2 -26.54 -0.07 15.11
N GLU A 3 -25.31 -0.05 15.59
CA GLU A 3 -24.34 1.00 15.29
C GLU A 3 -24.12 1.07 13.77
N LYS A 4 -24.09 2.29 13.24
CA LYS A 4 -23.79 2.51 11.82
C LYS A 4 -22.30 2.19 11.61
N PRO A 5 -21.94 1.40 10.59
CA PRO A 5 -20.56 1.08 10.30
C PRO A 5 -19.75 2.35 10.01
N SER A 6 -18.51 2.36 10.47
CA SER A 6 -17.59 3.47 10.30
C SER A 6 -17.28 3.71 8.81
N ALA A 7 -16.78 4.91 8.48
CA ALA A 7 -16.41 5.24 7.10
C ALA A 7 -15.38 4.25 6.53
N ASP A 8 -14.42 3.83 7.35
CA ASP A 8 -13.38 2.86 6.97
C ASP A 8 -13.92 1.46 6.76
N GLU A 9 -14.88 1.01 7.58
CA GLU A 9 -15.56 -0.28 7.37
C GLU A 9 -16.38 -0.28 6.08
N ARG A 10 -17.00 0.85 5.75
CA ARG A 10 -17.73 1.01 4.49
C ARG A 10 -16.77 1.02 3.30
N LEU A 11 -15.60 1.65 3.44
CA LEU A 11 -14.57 1.69 2.40
C LEU A 11 -13.99 0.30 2.13
N ARG A 12 -13.59 -0.44 3.17
CA ARG A 12 -13.07 -1.82 3.04
C ARG A 12 -14.09 -2.77 2.44
N ARG A 13 -15.36 -2.60 2.78
CA ARG A 13 -16.43 -3.40 2.21
C ARG A 13 -16.60 -3.11 0.71
N LEU A 14 -16.55 -1.84 0.31
CA LEU A 14 -16.58 -1.43 -1.08
C LEU A 14 -15.38 -1.96 -1.86
N GLU A 15 -14.18 -1.91 -1.29
CA GLU A 15 -12.96 -2.46 -1.90
C GLU A 15 -13.07 -3.98 -2.12
N ALA A 16 -13.58 -4.72 -1.12
CA ALA A 16 -13.75 -6.17 -1.23
C ALA A 16 -14.85 -6.57 -2.24
N GLU A 17 -15.93 -5.79 -2.34
CA GLU A 17 -17.00 -6.01 -3.32
C GLU A 17 -16.51 -5.67 -4.75
N LEU A 18 -15.72 -4.60 -4.93
CA LEU A 18 -15.11 -4.25 -6.21
C LEU A 18 -14.08 -5.28 -6.69
N ASP A 19 -13.23 -5.80 -5.81
CA ASP A 19 -12.25 -6.83 -6.14
C ASP A 19 -12.92 -8.15 -6.56
N ALA A 20 -14.07 -8.47 -5.96
CA ALA A 20 -14.85 -9.64 -6.34
C ALA A 20 -15.48 -9.47 -7.74
N ASP A 21 -16.08 -8.32 -8.03
CA ASP A 21 -16.70 -8.03 -9.33
C ASP A 21 -15.66 -7.88 -10.46
N LEU A 22 -14.46 -7.35 -10.18
CA LEU A 22 -13.39 -7.16 -11.17
C LEU A 22 -12.72 -8.47 -11.61
N LEU A 23 -12.77 -9.50 -10.76
CA LEU A 23 -12.17 -10.81 -11.01
C LEU A 23 -13.18 -11.87 -11.45
N ASP A 24 -14.48 -11.53 -11.49
CA ASP A 24 -15.53 -12.43 -11.94
C ASP A 24 -15.62 -12.44 -13.47
N ALA A 25 -15.42 -13.62 -14.07
CA ALA A 25 -15.56 -13.81 -15.51
C ALA A 25 -17.03 -13.75 -15.96
N ASP A 26 -17.98 -13.89 -15.03
CA ASP A 26 -19.42 -13.73 -15.21
C ASP A 26 -19.89 -12.30 -14.88
N ALA A 27 -18.96 -11.35 -14.65
CA ALA A 27 -19.29 -9.94 -14.49
C ALA A 27 -20.10 -9.42 -15.69
N THR A 28 -21.12 -8.61 -15.41
CA THR A 28 -22.10 -8.16 -16.41
C THR A 28 -21.40 -7.58 -17.63
N SER A 29 -21.56 -8.25 -18.76
CA SER A 29 -20.90 -7.85 -19.99
C SER A 29 -21.43 -6.50 -20.45
N ALA A 30 -20.60 -5.71 -21.14
CA ALA A 30 -21.03 -4.43 -21.71
C ALA A 30 -22.28 -4.56 -22.60
N ARG A 31 -22.49 -5.74 -23.19
CA ARG A 31 -23.68 -6.07 -23.98
C ARG A 31 -24.93 -6.22 -23.11
N GLU A 32 -24.85 -6.93 -21.99
CA GLU A 32 -25.98 -7.08 -21.07
C GLU A 32 -26.39 -5.74 -20.45
N VAL A 33 -25.42 -4.89 -20.13
CA VAL A 33 -25.70 -3.52 -19.67
C VAL A 33 -26.43 -2.72 -20.76
N ASP A 34 -25.96 -2.78 -22.00
CA ASP A 34 -26.60 -2.12 -23.15
C ASP A 34 -28.03 -2.65 -23.40
N ASP A 35 -28.24 -3.97 -23.27
CA ASP A 35 -29.55 -4.60 -23.46
C ASP A 35 -30.54 -4.22 -22.35
N GLU A 36 -30.09 -4.14 -21.10
CA GLU A 36 -30.89 -3.69 -19.96
C GLU A 36 -31.25 -2.20 -20.09
N LEU A 37 -30.30 -1.36 -20.53
CA LEU A 37 -30.55 0.06 -20.79
C LEU A 37 -31.62 0.23 -21.89
N ARG A 38 -31.55 -0.55 -22.97
CA ARG A 38 -32.57 -0.53 -24.03
C ARG A 38 -33.92 -1.03 -23.52
N ALA A 39 -33.95 -2.10 -22.71
CA ALA A 39 -35.17 -2.61 -22.10
C ALA A 39 -35.85 -1.58 -21.19
N GLY A 40 -35.05 -0.75 -20.50
CA GLY A 40 -35.51 0.41 -19.73
C GLY A 40 -35.89 1.64 -20.56
N GLY A 41 -35.78 1.58 -21.89
CA GLY A 41 -36.12 2.68 -22.80
C GLY A 41 -35.04 3.76 -22.94
N ALA A 42 -33.80 3.49 -22.51
CA ALA A 42 -32.67 4.40 -22.67
C ALA A 42 -31.80 4.01 -23.88
N ASP A 43 -31.15 5.01 -24.50
CA ASP A 43 -30.09 4.76 -25.48
C ASP A 43 -28.73 4.61 -24.75
N PRO A 44 -28.07 3.44 -24.85
CA PRO A 44 -26.76 3.25 -24.23
C PRO A 44 -25.69 4.23 -24.70
N ALA A 45 -25.77 4.70 -25.95
CA ALA A 45 -24.80 5.67 -26.47
C ALA A 45 -24.95 7.03 -25.79
N GLU A 46 -26.18 7.50 -25.58
CA GLU A 46 -26.46 8.74 -24.87
C GLU A 46 -26.11 8.65 -23.39
N VAL A 47 -26.40 7.52 -22.74
CA VAL A 47 -26.03 7.27 -21.34
C VAL A 47 -24.52 7.29 -21.16
N ARG A 48 -23.75 6.68 -22.09
CA ARG A 48 -22.29 6.75 -22.09
C ARG A 48 -21.76 8.16 -22.29
N ALA A 49 -22.33 8.92 -23.23
CA ALA A 49 -21.91 10.30 -23.46
C ALA A 49 -22.14 11.18 -22.21
N ARG A 50 -23.32 11.07 -21.60
CA ARG A 50 -23.66 11.83 -20.38
C ARG A 50 -22.79 11.45 -19.18
N SER A 51 -22.57 10.16 -18.97
CA SER A 51 -21.73 9.68 -17.88
C SER A 51 -20.27 10.09 -18.07
N ALA A 52 -19.74 10.08 -19.30
CA ALA A 52 -18.41 10.58 -19.60
C ALA A 52 -18.24 12.07 -19.25
N THR A 53 -19.19 12.93 -19.61
CA THR A 53 -19.17 14.36 -19.25
C THR A 53 -19.23 14.55 -17.73
N PHE A 54 -20.14 13.86 -17.05
CA PHE A 54 -20.27 13.93 -15.60
C PHE A 54 -18.98 13.49 -14.89
N MET A 55 -18.34 12.41 -15.36
CA MET A 55 -17.07 11.96 -14.80
C MET A 55 -15.94 12.97 -15.01
N GLN A 56 -15.90 13.67 -16.15
CA GLN A 56 -14.92 14.73 -16.38
C GLN A 56 -15.12 15.92 -15.42
N GLU A 57 -16.37 16.33 -15.18
CA GLU A 57 -16.69 17.38 -14.20
C GLU A 57 -16.28 16.95 -12.78
N LEU A 58 -16.55 15.70 -12.42
CA LEU A 58 -16.21 15.15 -11.11
C LEU A 58 -14.69 15.04 -10.92
N LEU A 59 -13.96 14.67 -11.98
CA LEU A 59 -12.49 14.66 -12.00
C LEU A 59 -11.90 16.07 -11.93
N ALA A 60 -12.55 17.06 -12.54
CA ALA A 60 -12.14 18.47 -12.49
C ALA A 60 -12.38 19.09 -11.11
N GLN A 61 -13.43 18.68 -10.41
CA GLN A 61 -13.74 19.10 -9.03
C GLN A 61 -12.89 18.39 -7.98
N ARG A 62 -12.35 17.20 -8.30
CA ARG A 62 -11.50 16.45 -7.37
C ARG A 62 -10.12 17.09 -7.28
N SER A 63 -9.90 17.85 -6.21
CA SER A 63 -8.64 18.57 -5.91
C SER A 63 -7.41 17.69 -6.22
N PRO A 64 -6.41 18.20 -6.97
CA PRO A 64 -5.17 17.48 -7.26
C PRO A 64 -4.29 17.30 -6.02
N GLU A 65 -4.65 17.89 -4.88
CA GLU A 65 -3.88 17.83 -3.63
C GLU A 65 -3.64 16.39 -3.18
N TRP A 66 -4.64 15.51 -3.22
CA TRP A 66 -4.42 14.11 -2.83
C TRP A 66 -3.38 13.41 -3.72
N ARG A 67 -3.34 13.74 -5.03
CA ARG A 67 -2.31 13.22 -5.96
C ARG A 67 -0.94 13.79 -5.64
N GLN A 68 -0.88 15.06 -5.25
CA GLN A 68 0.36 15.73 -4.90
C GLN A 68 0.91 15.19 -3.57
N THR A 69 0.05 15.02 -2.55
CA THR A 69 0.37 14.40 -1.27
C THR A 69 0.79 12.95 -1.44
N ALA A 70 0.08 12.15 -2.25
CA ALA A 70 0.47 10.77 -2.53
C ALA A 70 1.82 10.68 -3.26
N ARG A 71 2.07 11.57 -4.24
CA ARG A 71 3.38 11.66 -4.91
C ARG A 71 4.49 12.07 -3.95
N ALA A 72 4.24 13.05 -3.10
CA ALA A 72 5.21 13.49 -2.09
C ALA A 72 5.50 12.40 -1.06
N ARG A 73 4.49 11.61 -0.65
CA ARG A 73 4.68 10.44 0.21
C ARG A 73 5.50 9.36 -0.48
N LEU A 74 5.17 9.01 -1.73
CA LEU A 74 5.94 8.04 -2.52
C LEU A 74 7.39 8.47 -2.71
N GLU A 75 7.63 9.75 -2.98
CA GLU A 75 8.99 10.28 -3.14
C GLU A 75 9.78 10.25 -1.83
N ARG A 76 9.17 10.61 -0.70
CA ARG A 76 9.77 10.46 0.64
C ARG A 76 10.15 9.01 0.94
N MET A 77 9.25 8.06 0.62
CA MET A 77 9.51 6.63 0.80
C MET A 77 10.68 6.16 -0.07
N ARG A 78 10.70 6.53 -1.36
CA ARG A 78 11.80 6.20 -2.27
C ARG A 78 13.14 6.74 -1.76
N GLN A 79 13.19 7.99 -1.32
CA GLN A 79 14.42 8.59 -0.79
C GLN A 79 14.88 7.90 0.51
N ALA A 80 13.97 7.49 1.38
CA ALA A 80 14.30 6.77 2.60
C ALA A 80 14.94 5.41 2.31
N VAL A 81 14.42 4.69 1.30
CA VAL A 81 14.94 3.40 0.83
C VAL A 81 16.31 3.58 0.15
N THR A 82 16.46 4.55 -0.76
CA THR A 82 17.74 4.80 -1.44
C THR A 82 18.84 5.23 -0.47
N ARG A 83 18.53 6.06 0.55
CA ARG A 83 19.51 6.42 1.58
C ARG A 83 19.81 5.28 2.55
N ALA A 84 18.96 4.25 2.61
CA ALA A 84 19.24 3.07 3.46
C ALA A 84 20.28 2.15 2.81
N SER A 85 20.45 2.23 1.48
CA SER A 85 21.44 1.43 0.73
C SER A 85 22.87 2.01 0.75
N GLU A 86 23.15 3.06 1.52
CA GLU A 86 24.53 3.40 1.86
C GLU A 86 25.06 2.29 2.76
N ARG A 87 25.59 1.23 2.14
CA ARG A 87 26.10 0.01 2.75
C ARG A 87 27.13 0.39 3.82
N ILE A 88 26.67 0.58 5.05
CA ILE A 88 27.54 0.83 6.19
C ILE A 88 28.33 -0.46 6.33
N LYS A 89 29.65 -0.40 6.09
CA LYS A 89 30.57 -1.53 6.27
C LYS A 89 30.64 -1.87 7.77
N ARG A 90 29.63 -2.57 8.27
CA ARG A 90 29.61 -3.17 9.59
C ARG A 90 30.35 -4.50 9.53
N THR A 91 31.08 -4.82 10.58
CA THR A 91 31.59 -6.18 10.76
C THR A 91 30.44 -7.14 11.03
N ARG A 92 30.65 -8.44 10.82
CA ARG A 92 29.64 -9.48 11.11
C ARG A 92 29.06 -9.35 12.52
N ASP A 93 29.93 -9.19 13.52
CA ASP A 93 29.54 -9.02 14.92
C ASP A 93 28.74 -7.74 15.19
N GLU A 94 28.97 -6.68 14.41
CA GLU A 94 28.17 -5.46 14.50
C GLU A 94 26.80 -5.62 13.86
N MET A 95 26.70 -6.38 12.77
CA MET A 95 25.43 -6.72 12.12
C MET A 95 24.56 -7.58 13.04
N ILE A 96 25.13 -8.63 13.63
CA ILE A 96 24.41 -9.51 14.58
C ILE A 96 23.93 -8.69 15.78
N ARG A 97 24.81 -7.92 16.44
CA ARG A 97 24.42 -7.05 17.57
C ARG A 97 23.39 -5.99 17.21
N TYR A 98 23.32 -5.55 15.95
CA TYR A 98 22.28 -4.65 15.49
C TYR A 98 20.93 -5.36 15.40
N LEU A 99 20.92 -6.56 14.80
CA LEU A 99 19.71 -7.37 14.64
C LEU A 99 19.15 -7.85 15.99
N GLU A 100 20.00 -8.25 16.93
CA GLU A 100 19.60 -8.57 18.31
C GLU A 100 18.91 -7.39 19.00
N ARG A 101 19.48 -6.18 18.85
CA ARG A 101 18.86 -4.95 19.38
C ARG A 101 17.54 -4.63 18.69
N ALA A 102 17.45 -4.84 17.39
CA ALA A 102 16.21 -4.64 16.63
C ALA A 102 15.12 -5.67 17.01
N GLN A 103 15.49 -6.88 17.40
CA GLN A 103 14.56 -7.89 17.89
C GLN A 103 13.89 -7.48 19.23
N GLY A 104 14.56 -6.65 20.03
CA GLY A 104 14.00 -6.07 21.25
C GLY A 104 13.11 -4.84 21.02
N ASP A 105 13.03 -4.33 19.79
CA ASP A 105 12.15 -3.22 19.43
C ASP A 105 10.76 -3.78 19.07
N PRO A 106 9.66 -3.41 19.77
CA PRO A 106 8.32 -3.94 19.52
C PRO A 106 7.85 -3.79 18.07
N VAL A 107 8.39 -2.80 17.36
CA VAL A 107 8.04 -2.53 15.97
C VAL A 107 8.77 -3.47 15.02
N LEU A 108 10.06 -3.71 15.29
CA LEU A 108 10.95 -4.40 14.36
C LEU A 108 11.04 -5.90 14.67
N GLN A 109 10.57 -6.33 15.85
CA GLN A 109 10.62 -7.72 16.29
C GLN A 109 10.03 -8.69 15.25
N ALA A 110 8.78 -8.48 14.82
CA ALA A 110 8.12 -9.38 13.87
C ALA A 110 8.83 -9.41 12.49
N PRO A 111 9.18 -8.27 11.88
CA PRO A 111 9.98 -8.25 10.65
C PRO A 111 11.34 -8.96 10.78
N VAL A 112 12.08 -8.71 11.87
CA VAL A 112 13.40 -9.34 12.11
C VAL A 112 13.25 -10.86 12.23
N VAL A 113 12.27 -11.34 13.00
CA VAL A 113 12.01 -12.78 13.14
C VAL A 113 11.60 -13.42 11.80
N ALA A 114 10.78 -12.73 11.01
CA ALA A 114 10.37 -13.20 9.69
C ALA A 114 11.54 -13.29 8.70
N ALA A 115 12.47 -12.33 8.73
CA ALA A 115 13.66 -12.31 7.87
C ALA A 115 14.54 -13.55 8.08
N PHE A 116 14.66 -14.02 9.33
CA PHE A 116 15.46 -15.19 9.65
C PHE A 116 14.81 -16.54 9.32
N ARG A 117 13.49 -16.60 9.04
CA ARG A 117 12.76 -17.81 8.63
C ARG A 117 13.05 -19.07 9.49
N GLY A 118 13.29 -18.89 10.78
CA GLY A 118 13.61 -19.98 11.71
C GLY A 118 15.07 -20.44 11.74
N ARG A 119 15.97 -19.75 11.04
CA ARG A 119 17.43 -19.90 11.13
C ARG A 119 18.00 -18.91 12.15
N THR A 120 19.24 -19.10 12.60
CA THR A 120 19.94 -18.13 13.47
C THR A 120 20.81 -17.18 12.65
N PRO A 121 21.17 -15.99 13.18
CA PRO A 121 22.02 -15.04 12.46
C PRO A 121 23.35 -15.64 12.00
N GLU A 122 23.87 -16.62 12.73
CA GLU A 122 25.11 -17.31 12.41
C GLU A 122 25.02 -18.16 11.13
N ASP A 123 23.82 -18.58 10.75
CA ASP A 123 23.60 -19.41 9.56
C ASP A 123 23.72 -18.61 8.26
N PHE A 124 23.64 -17.28 8.30
CA PHE A 124 23.62 -16.41 7.12
C PHE A 124 25.03 -15.96 6.72
N SER A 125 25.27 -15.82 5.43
CA SER A 125 26.48 -15.17 4.91
C SER A 125 26.52 -13.69 5.30
N ASP A 126 27.70 -13.06 5.19
CA ASP A 126 27.84 -11.63 5.49
C ASP A 126 27.01 -10.75 4.55
N ASP A 127 26.85 -11.15 3.28
CA ASP A 127 26.01 -10.44 2.32
C ASP A 127 24.53 -10.54 2.69
N GLU A 128 24.04 -11.73 3.06
CA GLU A 128 22.65 -11.90 3.50
C GLU A 128 22.37 -11.15 4.81
N LEU A 129 23.31 -11.15 5.76
CA LEU A 129 23.19 -10.36 6.99
C LEU A 129 23.13 -8.87 6.69
N ALA A 130 23.94 -8.39 5.75
CA ALA A 130 23.92 -6.99 5.33
C ALA A 130 22.56 -6.60 4.71
N GLU A 131 21.98 -7.47 3.87
CA GLU A 131 20.65 -7.25 3.30
C GLU A 131 19.56 -7.15 4.37
N ILE A 132 19.55 -8.07 5.36
CA ILE A 132 18.58 -8.03 6.46
C ILE A 132 18.76 -6.75 7.30
N VAL A 133 20.00 -6.35 7.58
CA VAL A 133 20.31 -5.11 8.31
C VAL A 133 19.82 -3.87 7.56
N ASP A 134 19.94 -3.85 6.25
CA ASP A 134 19.48 -2.74 5.40
C ASP A 134 17.94 -2.70 5.35
N GLU A 135 17.27 -3.84 5.22
CA GLU A 135 15.80 -3.94 5.27
C GLU A 135 15.25 -3.43 6.61
N VAL A 136 15.82 -3.88 7.73
CA VAL A 136 15.41 -3.47 9.08
C VAL A 136 15.65 -1.98 9.32
N GLN A 137 16.75 -1.42 8.80
CA GLN A 137 16.98 0.03 8.83
C GLN A 137 15.97 0.80 7.99
N GLY A 138 15.61 0.28 6.81
CA GLY A 138 14.57 0.83 5.95
C GLY A 138 13.24 0.90 6.66
N LEU A 139 12.81 -0.20 7.29
CA LEU A 139 11.58 -0.27 8.08
C LEU A 139 11.57 0.72 9.24
N LYS A 140 12.68 0.85 9.97
CA LYS A 140 12.81 1.82 11.06
C LYS A 140 12.67 3.27 10.58
N ARG A 141 13.24 3.60 9.42
CA ARG A 141 13.12 4.94 8.82
C ARG A 141 11.71 5.19 8.30
N LEU A 142 11.10 4.18 7.68
CA LEU A 142 9.73 4.27 7.18
C LEU A 142 8.75 4.57 8.31
N LYS A 143 8.84 3.82 9.41
CA LYS A 143 7.99 4.08 10.57
C LYS A 143 8.16 5.48 11.12
N ARG A 144 9.40 5.97 11.24
CA ARG A 144 9.63 7.35 11.70
C ARG A 144 8.93 8.36 10.81
N LEU A 145 8.94 8.16 9.49
CA LEU A 145 8.25 9.05 8.55
C LEU A 145 6.72 8.95 8.63
N GLU A 146 6.18 7.79 9.02
CA GLU A 146 4.75 7.61 9.29
C GLU A 146 4.35 8.34 10.58
N ASP A 147 5.10 8.14 11.67
CA ASP A 147 4.89 8.83 12.95
C ASP A 147 5.00 10.37 12.81
N GLU A 148 5.89 10.87 11.95
CA GLU A 148 6.06 12.30 11.64
C GLU A 148 4.98 12.85 10.69
N GLY A 149 4.32 12.00 9.90
CA GLY A 149 3.31 12.39 8.92
C GLY A 149 1.86 12.34 9.43
N GLU A 150 1.60 11.63 10.52
CA GLU A 150 0.27 11.55 11.17
C GLU A 150 0.04 12.66 12.23
N GLY A 151 1.01 13.56 12.41
CA GLY A 151 0.96 14.68 13.36
C GLY A 151 0.51 16.04 12.81
N GLU A 152 0.16 16.14 11.52
CA GLU A 152 -0.42 17.33 10.86
C GLU A 152 -1.90 17.14 10.51
#